data_AF-A0A346QR38-F1
#
_entry.id   AF-A0A346QR38-F1
#
_cell.length_a   1.000
_cell.length_b   1.000
_cell.length_c   1.000
_cell.angle_alpha   90.00
_cell.angle_beta   90.00
_cell.angle_gamma   90.00
#
_symmetry.space_group_name_H-M   'P 1'
#
loop_
_entity.id
_entity.type
_entity.pdbx_description
1 polymer ?
#
loop_
_entity_poly.entity_id
_entity_poly.type
_entity_poly.pdbx_seq_one_letter_code
_entity_poly.pdbx_strand_id
1 'polypeptide(L)'
;ADAQHSDIAINGCSDSDGEMMYGLDGEEIGYADFNKKEFIYPQPPFIDPMTYQEGTYQQAAANQQICKQNLQTAREVMKDYPLEH
;
A
#
# COMPACT_ATOMS: atom_id res chain seq x y z
N ALA A 1 23.98 9.07 10.96
CA ALA A 1 22.86 9.19 11.90
C ALA A 1 22.29 7.80 12.07
N ASP A 2 21.96 7.40 13.29
CA ASP A 2 21.24 6.14 13.53
C ASP A 2 19.74 6.42 13.41
N ALA A 3 18.99 5.58 12.69
CA ALA A 3 17.57 5.79 12.49
C ALA A 3 16.84 5.46 13.81
N GLN A 4 16.18 6.45 14.41
CA GLN A 4 15.42 6.27 15.67
C GLN A 4 14.04 5.63 15.44
N HIS A 5 13.51 5.77 14.23
CA HIS A 5 12.21 5.24 13.81
C HIS A 5 12.31 4.71 12.37
N SER A 6 11.47 3.73 12.04
CA SER A 6 11.38 3.14 10.71
C SER A 6 9.96 3.31 10.17
N ASP A 7 9.82 4.06 9.09
CA ASP A 7 8.59 4.12 8.31
C ASP A 7 8.58 3.07 7.19
N ILE A 8 7.40 2.59 6.84
CA ILE A 8 7.17 1.77 5.65
C ILE A 8 5.88 2.18 4.96
N ALA A 9 5.91 2.22 3.62
CA ALA A 9 4.74 2.35 2.79
C ALA A 9 4.68 1.14 1.84
N ILE A 10 3.58 0.41 1.88
CA ILE A 10 3.30 -0.70 0.96
C ILE A 10 2.26 -0.23 -0.05
N ASN A 11 2.56 -0.44 -1.33
CA ASN A 11 1.60 -0.34 -2.42
C ASN A 11 1.77 -1.60 -3.28
N GLY A 12 0.89 -2.57 -3.07
CA GLY A 12 0.98 -3.89 -3.66
C GLY A 12 -0.31 -4.28 -4.35
N CYS A 13 -0.22 -5.09 -5.39
CA CYS A 13 -1.39 -5.59 -6.09
C CYS A 13 -1.16 -6.99 -6.65
N SER A 14 -2.26 -7.70 -6.79
CA SER A 14 -2.36 -8.92 -7.57
C SER A 14 -3.53 -8.79 -8.56
N ASP A 15 -3.86 -9.88 -9.26
CA ASP A 15 -5.03 -9.90 -10.15
C ASP A 15 -6.33 -9.68 -9.38
N SER A 16 -6.43 -10.27 -8.19
CA SER A 16 -7.65 -10.27 -7.38
C SER A 16 -7.63 -9.24 -6.26
N ASP A 17 -6.45 -8.76 -5.85
CA ASP A 17 -6.32 -8.01 -4.59
C ASP A 17 -5.41 -6.78 -4.68
N GLY A 18 -5.45 -5.96 -3.64
CA GLY A 18 -4.71 -4.73 -3.48
C GLY A 18 -4.42 -4.37 -2.05
N GLU A 19 -3.25 -3.79 -1.84
CA GLU A 19 -2.79 -3.34 -0.54
C GLU A 19 -2.24 -1.93 -0.65
N MET A 20 -2.67 -1.07 0.26
CA MET A 20 -2.03 0.21 0.50
C MET A 20 -2.01 0.43 2.01
N MET A 21 -0.83 0.37 2.60
CA MET A 21 -0.64 0.45 4.05
C MET A 21 0.56 1.35 4.38
N TYR A 22 0.39 2.15 5.42
CA TYR A 22 1.47 2.89 6.07
C TYR A 22 1.73 2.29 7.44
N GLY A 23 3.01 2.08 7.74
CA GLY A 23 3.47 1.54 9.01
C GLY A 23 4.60 2.37 9.62
N LEU A 24 4.70 2.31 10.94
CA LEU A 24 5.71 2.98 11.75
C LEU A 24 6.19 2.01 12.84
N ASP A 25 7.50 1.77 12.90
CA ASP A 25 8.14 0.89 13.90
C ASP A 25 7.54 -0.52 14.00
N GLY A 26 7.02 -1.03 12.88
CA GLY A 26 6.39 -2.35 12.79
C GLY A 26 4.90 -2.39 13.13
N GLU A 27 4.30 -1.24 13.46
CA GLU A 27 2.85 -1.10 13.67
C GLU A 27 2.18 -0.49 12.46
N GLU A 28 0.94 -0.92 12.16
CA GLU A 28 0.11 -0.32 11.12
C GLU A 28 -0.47 1.01 11.61
N ILE A 29 -0.18 2.10 10.91
CA ILE A 29 -0.77 3.41 11.21
C ILE A 29 -1.99 3.68 10.34
N GLY A 30 -2.10 3.07 9.16
CA GLY A 30 -3.36 3.05 8.42
C GLY A 30 -3.27 2.27 7.12
N TYR A 31 -4.42 1.84 6.62
CA TYR A 31 -4.51 1.06 5.40
C TYR A 31 -5.79 1.37 4.60
N ALA A 32 -5.75 1.16 3.29
CA ALA A 32 -6.92 1.33 2.43
C ALA A 32 -7.76 0.05 2.44
N ASP A 33 -8.96 0.12 3.01
CA ASP A 33 -9.95 -0.95 2.87
C ASP A 33 -10.70 -0.71 1.54
N PHE A 34 -10.23 -1.37 0.48
CA PHE A 34 -10.83 -1.24 -0.86
C PHE A 34 -12.26 -1.79 -0.96
N ASN A 35 -12.68 -2.66 -0.03
CA ASN A 35 -14.05 -3.16 0.02
C ASN A 35 -15.00 -2.11 0.62
N LYS A 36 -14.58 -1.46 1.71
CA LYS A 36 -15.34 -0.36 2.35
C LYS A 36 -15.21 0.97 1.63
N LYS A 37 -14.17 1.09 0.80
CA LYS A 37 -13.77 2.31 0.10
C LYS A 37 -13.36 3.44 1.03
N GLU A 38 -12.64 3.08 2.08
CA GLU A 38 -12.24 3.99 3.16
C GLU A 38 -10.77 3.78 3.53
N PHE A 39 -10.14 4.81 4.08
CA PHE A 39 -8.83 4.68 4.70
C PHE A 39 -9.02 4.46 6.20
N ILE A 40 -8.58 3.31 6.70
CA ILE A 40 -8.80 2.85 8.07
C ILE A 40 -7.57 3.15 8.92
N TYR A 41 -7.82 3.58 10.16
CA TYR A 41 -6.82 3.83 11.18
C TYR A 41 -7.02 2.78 12.29
N PRO A 42 -6.19 1.71 12.35
CA PRO A 42 -6.39 0.59 13.28
C PRO A 42 -5.96 0.88 14.73
N GLN A 43 -5.52 2.11 14.99
CA GLN A 43 -5.01 2.56 16.27
C GLN A 43 -6.09 2.50 17.37
N PRO A 44 -5.76 2.11 18.61
CA PRO A 44 -6.70 2.09 19.72
C PRO A 44 -7.25 3.48 20.07
N PRO A 45 -8.49 3.60 20.59
CA PRO A 45 -9.13 4.89 20.86
C PRO A 45 -8.52 5.69 22.03
N PHE A 46 -7.54 5.12 22.75
CA PHE A 46 -6.88 5.79 23.88
C PHE A 46 -5.63 6.56 23.48
N ILE A 47 -5.15 6.43 22.24
CA ILE A 47 -4.03 7.24 21.73
C ILE A 47 -4.56 8.52 21.07
N ASP A 48 -3.70 9.52 20.94
CA ASP A 48 -3.99 10.67 20.08
C ASP A 48 -4.07 10.20 18.62
N PRO A 49 -5.22 10.37 17.93
CA PRO A 49 -5.39 9.82 16.58
C PRO A 49 -4.40 10.41 15.59
N MET A 50 -3.70 9.55 14.87
CA MET A 50 -2.90 9.93 13.71
C MET A 50 -3.72 9.71 12.43
N THR A 51 -4.10 10.79 11.76
CA THR A 51 -4.88 10.75 10.53
C THR A 51 -4.14 11.40 9.36
N TYR A 52 -4.25 10.83 8.17
CA TYR A 52 -3.82 11.46 6.94
C TYR A 52 -4.87 12.44 6.40
N GLN A 53 -4.43 13.30 5.49
CA GLN A 53 -5.28 14.28 4.83
C GLN A 53 -6.46 13.65 4.07
N GLU A 54 -7.50 14.46 3.86
CA GLU A 54 -8.59 14.12 2.95
C GLU A 54 -8.03 13.77 1.55
N GLY A 55 -8.60 12.75 0.91
CA GLY A 55 -8.12 12.26 -0.38
C GLY A 55 -7.18 11.05 -0.30
N THR A 56 -6.75 10.65 0.89
CA THR A 56 -5.80 9.52 1.06
C THR A 56 -6.32 8.21 0.46
N TYR A 57 -7.61 7.88 0.67
CA TYR A 57 -8.21 6.70 0.05
C TYR A 57 -8.25 6.79 -1.49
N GLN A 58 -8.58 7.96 -2.04
CA GLN A 58 -8.66 8.18 -3.48
C GLN A 58 -7.29 8.03 -4.12
N GLN A 59 -6.24 8.52 -3.47
CA GLN A 59 -4.86 8.30 -3.89
C GLN A 59 -4.50 6.81 -3.84
N ALA A 60 -4.93 6.07 -2.80
CA ALA A 60 -4.76 4.63 -2.70
C ALA A 60 -5.41 3.89 -3.88
N ALA A 61 -6.65 4.25 -4.22
CA ALA A 61 -7.39 3.66 -5.33
C ALA A 61 -6.71 3.94 -6.68
N ALA A 62 -6.19 5.15 -6.89
CA ALA A 62 -5.43 5.48 -8.09
C ALA A 62 -4.12 4.68 -8.17
N ASN A 63 -3.39 4.59 -7.06
CA ASN A 63 -2.17 3.80 -6.95
C ASN A 63 -2.42 2.31 -7.22
N GLN A 64 -3.55 1.79 -6.76
CA GLN A 64 -3.95 0.40 -7.00
C GLN A 64 -4.22 0.12 -8.49
N GLN A 65 -4.81 1.08 -9.20
CA GLN A 65 -4.99 0.97 -10.66
C GLN A 65 -3.64 0.97 -11.39
N ILE A 66 -2.73 1.88 -11.01
CA ILE A 66 -1.38 1.97 -11.58
C ILE A 66 -0.62 0.66 -11.33
N CYS A 67 -0.67 0.11 -10.11
CA CYS A 67 -0.01 -1.14 -9.78
C CYS A 67 -0.49 -2.27 -10.70
N LYS A 68 -1.81 -2.42 -10.88
CA LYS A 68 -2.37 -3.48 -11.75
C LYS A 68 -1.94 -3.32 -13.21
N GLN A 69 -1.88 -2.08 -13.71
CA GLN A 69 -1.38 -1.80 -15.07
C GLN A 69 0.11 -2.16 -15.21
N ASN A 70 0.92 -1.84 -14.20
CA ASN A 70 2.33 -2.20 -14.18
C ASN A 70 2.52 -3.73 -14.14
N LEU A 71 1.70 -4.44 -13.35
CA LEU A 71 1.74 -5.91 -13.30
C LEU A 71 1.38 -6.54 -14.65
N GLN A 72 0.38 -6.02 -15.36
CA GLN A 72 0.03 -6.47 -16.71
C GLN A 72 1.18 -6.24 -17.69
N THR A 73 1.75 -5.03 -17.70
CA THR A 73 2.90 -4.68 -18.55
C THR A 73 4.10 -5.58 -18.26
N ALA A 74 4.42 -5.78 -16.98
CA ALA A 74 5.53 -6.62 -16.56
C ALA A 74 5.34 -8.07 -17.04
N ARG A 75 4.13 -8.62 -16.99
CA ARG A 75 3.84 -9.96 -17.51
C ARG A 75 4.06 -10.09 -19.01
N GLU A 76 3.70 -9.06 -19.77
CA GLU A 76 3.92 -9.06 -21.23
C GLU A 76 5.41 -8.99 -21.55
N VAL A 77 6.14 -8.08 -20.91
CA VAL A 77 7.57 -7.86 -21.15
C VAL A 77 8.42 -9.04 -20.69
N MET A 78 8.06 -9.67 -19.57
CA MET A 78 8.83 -10.75 -18.96
C MET A 78 8.43 -12.14 -19.48
N LYS A 79 7.41 -12.26 -20.33
CA LYS A 79 6.88 -13.55 -20.82
C LYS A 79 7.95 -14.45 -21.44
N ASP A 80 8.88 -13.85 -22.17
CA ASP A 80 9.95 -14.56 -22.91
C ASP A 80 11.33 -14.34 -22.27
N TYR A 81 11.40 -13.77 -21.06
CA TYR A 81 12.67 -13.52 -20.39
C TYR A 81 13.30 -14.84 -19.93
N PRO A 82 14.56 -15.12 -20.29
CA PRO A 82 15.20 -16.38 -19.92
C PRO A 82 15.44 -16.44 -18.40
N LEU A 83 15.20 -17.61 -17.81
CA LEU A 83 15.55 -17.86 -16.40
C LEU A 83 17.07 -17.97 -16.25
N GLU A 84 17.63 -17.27 -15.27
CA GLU A 84 19.01 -17.51 -14.86
C GLU A 84 19.12 -18.90 -14.23
N HIS A 85 20.16 -19.65 -14.62
CA HIS A 85 20.44 -21.02 -14.18
C HIS A 85 21.45 -21.04 -13.04
#